data_AF-X1Q8P5-F1
#
_entry.id   AF-X1Q8P5-F1
#
_cell.length_a   1.000
_cell.length_b   1.000
_cell.length_c   1.000
_cell.angle_alpha   90.00
_cell.angle_beta   90.00
_cell.angle_gamma   90.00
#
_symmetry.space_group_name_H-M   'P 1'
#
loop_
_entity.id
_entity.type
_entity.pdbx_description
1 polymer ?
#
loop_
_entity_poly.entity_id
_entity_poly.type
_entity_poly.pdbx_seq_one_letter_code
_entity_poly.pdbx_strand_id
1 'polypeptide(L)'
;MMLLAGTVPLNDLPLIVDEVRAEEEFLIADGHRIPCTQGTGAMVSAALAVTEYLKLESPQIVVAGDVGQGKGSRAIYEYLIQKMPELSAEVLTLHYCLPDMALMRRLCGSVAECNRKPVMIADAASMYVAKAVGLASQFD
;
A
#
# COMPACT_ATOMS: atom_id res chain seq x y z
N MET A 1 -3.93 -13.22 0.61
CA MET A 1 -2.91 -12.25 0.15
C MET A 1 -2.89 -10.97 1.01
N MET A 2 -1.71 -10.56 1.47
CA MET A 2 -1.46 -9.25 2.11
C MET A 2 -1.03 -8.23 1.05
N LEU A 3 -1.73 -7.09 0.97
CA LEU A 3 -1.46 -6.03 0.00
C LEU A 3 -0.89 -4.78 0.68
N LEU A 4 0.37 -4.48 0.39
CA LEU A 4 1.11 -3.40 1.01
C LEU A 4 1.19 -2.20 0.07
N ALA A 5 0.37 -1.20 0.29
CA ALA A 5 0.35 0.00 -0.53
C ALA A 5 1.05 1.19 0.16
N GLY A 6 1.89 1.90 -0.58
CA GLY A 6 2.52 3.10 -0.04
C GLY A 6 3.51 3.76 -0.99
N THR A 7 3.85 5.01 -0.69
CA THR A 7 4.80 5.76 -1.51
C THR A 7 6.24 5.49 -1.08
N VAL A 8 7.16 5.57 -2.03
CA VAL A 8 8.60 5.49 -1.79
C VAL A 8 9.21 6.85 -2.16
N PRO A 9 10.16 7.42 -1.38
CA PRO A 9 10.76 8.73 -1.66
C PRO A 9 11.79 8.66 -2.82
N LEU A 10 11.42 8.05 -3.93
CA LEU A 10 12.18 7.98 -5.17
C LEU A 10 11.51 8.86 -6.23
N ASN A 11 12.31 9.61 -6.97
CA ASN A 11 11.83 10.28 -8.17
C ASN A 11 11.57 9.26 -9.27
N ASP A 12 10.51 9.48 -10.06
CA ASP A 12 10.21 8.77 -11.30
C ASP A 12 10.06 7.23 -11.18
N LEU A 13 9.95 6.68 -9.96
CA LEU A 13 9.55 5.28 -9.77
C LEU A 13 8.09 5.15 -10.23
N PRO A 14 7.80 4.30 -11.24
CA PRO A 14 6.44 4.12 -11.74
C PRO A 14 5.56 3.48 -10.66
N LEU A 15 4.25 3.40 -10.95
CA LEU A 15 3.37 2.55 -10.16
C LEU A 15 3.79 1.09 -10.40
N ILE A 16 4.26 0.43 -9.36
CA ILE A 16 4.67 -0.98 -9.35
C ILE A 16 3.61 -1.78 -8.58
N VAL A 17 3.18 -2.87 -9.20
CA VAL A 17 2.31 -3.87 -8.60
C VAL A 17 2.94 -5.23 -8.84
N ASP A 18 3.53 -5.80 -7.81
CA ASP A 18 4.22 -7.08 -7.92
C ASP A 18 4.34 -7.78 -6.55
N GLU A 19 4.73 -9.04 -6.58
CA GLU A 19 5.34 -9.68 -5.42
C GLU A 19 6.73 -9.12 -5.17
N VAL A 20 7.08 -8.98 -3.90
CA VAL A 20 8.39 -8.44 -3.51
C VAL A 20 9.36 -9.56 -3.12
N ARG A 21 10.63 -9.36 -3.44
CA ARG A 21 11.75 -10.20 -2.98
C ARG A 21 12.82 -9.33 -2.35
N ALA A 22 13.55 -9.87 -1.38
CA ALA A 22 14.70 -9.20 -0.79
C ALA A 22 15.98 -9.58 -1.55
N GLU A 23 16.83 -8.57 -1.83
CA GLU A 23 18.18 -8.72 -2.36
C GLU A 23 19.10 -7.73 -1.63
N GLU A 24 19.88 -8.24 -0.68
CA GLU A 24 20.79 -7.45 0.16
C GLU A 24 20.06 -6.24 0.81
N GLU A 25 20.43 -5.02 0.43
CA GLU A 25 19.90 -3.74 0.93
C GLU A 25 18.68 -3.23 0.13
N PHE A 26 18.10 -4.07 -0.72
CA PHE A 26 17.02 -3.70 -1.63
C PHE A 26 15.87 -4.70 -1.61
N LEU A 27 14.68 -4.15 -1.87
CA LEU A 27 13.52 -4.89 -2.30
C LEU A 27 13.46 -4.84 -3.83
N ILE A 28 13.24 -5.99 -4.46
CA ILE A 28 13.12 -6.16 -5.90
C ILE A 28 11.66 -6.45 -6.24
N ALA A 29 11.09 -5.64 -7.13
CA ALA A 29 9.73 -5.77 -7.63
C ALA A 29 9.64 -5.17 -9.03
N ASP A 30 9.04 -5.89 -9.98
CA ASP A 30 8.92 -5.53 -11.40
C ASP A 30 10.24 -5.02 -12.02
N GLY A 31 11.36 -5.69 -11.67
CA GLY A 31 12.71 -5.31 -12.13
C GLY A 31 13.29 -4.02 -11.52
N HIS A 32 12.59 -3.36 -10.60
CA HIS A 32 13.05 -2.14 -9.92
C HIS A 32 13.65 -2.45 -8.55
N ARG A 33 14.60 -1.61 -8.12
CA ARG A 33 15.25 -1.67 -6.80
C ARG A 33 14.68 -0.60 -5.90
N ILE A 34 14.10 -1.00 -4.77
CA ILE A 34 13.53 -0.10 -3.75
C ILE A 34 14.38 -0.23 -2.48
N PRO A 35 14.85 0.88 -1.86
CA PRO A 35 15.58 0.81 -0.60
C PRO A 35 14.78 0.10 0.49
N CYS A 36 15.37 -0.92 1.13
CA CYS A 36 14.66 -1.77 2.09
C CYS A 36 14.54 -1.15 3.50
N THR A 37 15.26 -0.06 3.79
CA THR A 37 15.40 0.48 5.16
C THR A 37 14.61 1.77 5.43
N GLN A 38 13.83 2.28 4.47
CA GLN A 38 13.16 3.59 4.62
C GLN A 38 11.65 3.52 4.36
N GLY A 39 10.85 4.09 5.27
CA GLY A 39 9.41 4.32 5.09
C GLY A 39 8.64 3.06 4.66
N THR A 40 7.93 3.15 3.54
CA THR A 40 7.22 2.02 2.92
C THR A 40 8.15 0.83 2.67
N GLY A 41 9.39 1.05 2.24
CA GLY A 41 10.37 -0.03 2.05
C GLY A 41 10.71 -0.76 3.34
N ALA A 42 10.82 -0.06 4.47
CA ALA A 42 11.05 -0.70 5.77
C ALA A 42 9.85 -1.55 6.22
N MET A 43 8.62 -1.04 6.04
CA MET A 43 7.40 -1.78 6.32
C MET A 43 7.31 -3.05 5.45
N VAL A 44 7.58 -2.94 4.14
CA VAL A 44 7.55 -4.08 3.22
C VAL A 44 8.60 -5.12 3.60
N SER A 45 9.83 -4.68 3.94
CA SER A 45 10.90 -5.59 4.37
C SER A 45 10.54 -6.36 5.64
N ALA A 46 9.94 -5.68 6.61
CA ALA A 46 9.49 -6.32 7.85
C ALA A 46 8.38 -7.34 7.57
N ALA A 47 7.39 -6.99 6.76
CA ALA A 47 6.32 -7.90 6.38
C ALA A 47 6.86 -9.12 5.64
N LEU A 48 7.75 -8.92 4.66
CA LEU A 48 8.37 -9.98 3.88
C LEU A 48 9.17 -10.95 4.78
N ALA A 49 10.00 -10.42 5.68
CA ALA A 49 10.79 -11.23 6.61
C ALA A 49 9.90 -12.08 7.53
N VAL A 50 8.79 -11.52 8.00
CA VAL A 50 7.82 -12.24 8.85
C VAL A 50 7.09 -13.32 8.06
N THR A 51 6.60 -13.01 6.85
CA THR A 51 5.91 -14.00 6.01
C THR A 51 6.84 -15.13 5.60
N GLU A 52 8.12 -14.85 5.32
CA GLU A 52 9.11 -15.86 5.00
C GLU A 52 9.37 -16.78 6.20
N TYR A 53 9.62 -16.19 7.38
CA TYR A 53 9.87 -16.96 8.61
C TYR A 53 8.68 -17.88 8.97
N LEU A 54 7.45 -17.36 8.82
CA LEU A 54 6.22 -18.10 9.11
C LEU A 54 5.78 -19.04 7.98
N LYS A 55 6.50 -19.06 6.84
CA LYS A 55 6.16 -19.83 5.63
C LYS A 55 4.76 -19.51 5.08
N LEU A 56 4.41 -18.23 5.10
CA LEU A 56 3.20 -17.68 4.50
C LEU A 56 3.48 -17.23 3.06
N GLU A 57 2.41 -16.93 2.33
CA GLU A 57 2.49 -16.31 1.01
C GLU A 57 3.24 -14.97 1.09
N SER A 58 4.08 -14.69 0.08
CA SER A 58 4.80 -13.42 -0.01
C SER A 58 3.81 -12.25 -0.13
N PRO A 59 4.05 -11.10 0.52
CA PRO A 59 3.20 -9.94 0.34
C PRO A 59 3.27 -9.42 -1.10
N GLN A 60 2.14 -8.93 -1.60
CA GLN A 60 2.11 -8.09 -2.79
C GLN A 60 2.24 -6.62 -2.41
N ILE A 61 2.86 -5.84 -3.28
CA ILE A 61 3.05 -4.40 -3.08
C ILE A 61 2.31 -3.59 -4.13
N VAL A 62 1.86 -2.39 -3.75
CA VAL A 62 1.39 -1.34 -4.67
C VAL A 62 2.13 -0.06 -4.30
N VAL A 63 3.23 0.20 -5.00
CA VAL A 63 4.14 1.30 -4.64
C VAL A 63 4.36 2.24 -5.80
N ALA A 64 4.63 3.50 -5.50
CA ALA A 64 4.98 4.51 -6.50
C ALA A 64 5.94 5.53 -5.90
N GLY A 65 6.74 6.15 -6.76
CA GLY A 65 7.62 7.25 -6.37
C GLY A 65 6.82 8.49 -6.00
N ASP A 66 7.08 9.04 -4.81
CA ASP A 66 6.52 10.33 -4.39
C ASP A 66 7.47 11.04 -3.43
N VAL A 67 7.94 12.23 -3.84
CA VAL A 67 8.78 13.11 -3.02
C VAL A 67 7.96 14.23 -2.35
N GLY A 68 6.66 14.00 -2.17
CA GLY A 68 5.73 14.95 -1.53
C GLY A 68 4.89 15.78 -2.52
N GLN A 69 4.86 15.41 -3.80
CA GLN A 69 4.04 16.09 -4.81
C GLN A 69 2.65 15.48 -4.97
N GLY A 70 2.43 14.27 -4.45
CA GLY A 70 1.12 13.59 -4.46
C GLY A 70 0.83 12.79 -5.73
N LYS A 71 1.75 12.77 -6.70
CA LYS A 71 1.59 12.03 -7.96
C LYS A 71 1.56 10.52 -7.72
N GLY A 72 2.54 10.00 -6.99
CA GLY A 72 2.61 8.58 -6.64
C GLY A 72 1.45 8.17 -5.74
N SER A 73 1.12 9.00 -4.75
CA SER A 73 -0.04 8.79 -3.88
C SER A 73 -1.35 8.65 -4.67
N ARG A 74 -1.58 9.55 -5.64
CA ARG A 74 -2.77 9.51 -6.50
C ARG A 74 -2.79 8.25 -7.37
N ALA A 75 -1.66 7.88 -7.97
CA ALA A 75 -1.58 6.66 -8.79
C ALA A 75 -1.92 5.40 -7.98
N ILE A 76 -1.42 5.32 -6.74
CA ILE A 76 -1.75 4.23 -5.81
C ILE A 76 -3.26 4.21 -5.53
N TYR A 77 -3.85 5.34 -5.13
CA TYR A 77 -5.29 5.42 -4.87
C TYR A 77 -6.12 5.01 -6.09
N GLU A 78 -5.80 5.53 -7.27
CA GLU A 78 -6.54 5.23 -8.51
C GLU A 78 -6.50 3.74 -8.84
N TYR A 79 -5.32 3.12 -8.74
CA TYR A 79 -5.17 1.69 -8.92
C TYR A 79 -6.00 0.89 -7.91
N LEU A 80 -5.86 1.20 -6.62
CA LEU A 80 -6.59 0.50 -5.56
C LEU A 80 -8.10 0.64 -5.75
N ILE A 81 -8.60 1.86 -6.02
CA ILE A 81 -10.03 2.12 -6.26
C ILE A 81 -10.55 1.28 -7.44
N GLN A 82 -9.79 1.17 -8.51
CA GLN A 82 -10.20 0.42 -9.70
C GLN A 82 -10.17 -1.10 -9.47
N LYS A 83 -9.18 -1.59 -8.72
CA LYS A 83 -8.87 -3.02 -8.66
C LYS A 83 -9.35 -3.73 -7.40
N MET A 84 -9.68 -3.02 -6.32
CA MET A 84 -10.02 -3.64 -5.03
C MET A 84 -11.05 -4.77 -5.10
N PRO A 85 -12.17 -4.66 -5.84
CA PRO A 85 -13.18 -5.73 -5.88
C PRO A 85 -12.68 -7.00 -6.58
N GLU A 86 -11.72 -6.85 -7.49
CA GLU A 86 -11.05 -7.95 -8.21
C GLU A 86 -9.89 -8.53 -7.38
N LEU A 87 -9.26 -7.70 -6.54
CA LEU A 87 -8.18 -8.10 -5.66
C LEU A 87 -8.74 -8.89 -4.47
N SER A 88 -8.34 -10.15 -4.34
CA SER A 88 -8.70 -10.99 -3.17
C SER A 88 -7.79 -10.70 -1.97
N ALA A 89 -7.61 -9.42 -1.65
CA ALA A 89 -6.79 -8.98 -0.52
C ALA A 89 -7.49 -9.30 0.81
N GLU A 90 -6.75 -9.90 1.74
CA GLU A 90 -7.22 -10.15 3.11
C GLU A 90 -6.83 -9.01 4.04
N VAL A 91 -5.74 -8.33 3.73
CA VAL A 91 -5.23 -7.15 4.43
C VAL A 91 -4.80 -6.13 3.39
N LEU A 92 -5.17 -4.86 3.59
CA LEU A 92 -4.69 -3.71 2.83
C LEU A 92 -4.04 -2.72 3.79
N THR A 93 -2.77 -2.40 3.56
CA THR A 93 -2.07 -1.33 4.29
C THR A 93 -1.95 -0.07 3.44
N LEU A 94 -2.09 1.11 4.03
CA LEU A 94 -1.79 2.40 3.41
C LEU A 94 -0.68 3.12 4.19
N HIS A 95 0.47 3.32 3.56
CA HIS A 95 1.65 3.92 4.20
C HIS A 95 2.20 5.10 3.39
N TYR A 96 2.40 6.26 4.04
CA TYR A 96 2.94 7.48 3.42
C TYR A 96 2.20 7.97 2.17
N CYS A 97 0.97 7.52 1.93
CA CYS A 97 0.10 8.13 0.93
C CYS A 97 -0.30 9.53 1.38
N LEU A 98 -0.10 10.52 0.51
CA LEU A 98 -0.48 11.89 0.83
C LEU A 98 -2.00 12.00 1.08
N PRO A 99 -2.40 12.78 2.10
CA PRO A 99 -3.80 12.95 2.45
C PRO A 99 -4.70 13.45 1.31
N ASP A 100 -5.70 12.66 0.92
CA ASP A 100 -6.76 13.08 -0.02
C ASP A 100 -8.13 12.53 0.41
N MET A 101 -9.01 13.43 0.84
CA MET A 101 -10.34 13.09 1.35
C MET A 101 -11.28 12.49 0.30
N ALA A 102 -11.17 12.93 -0.96
CA ALA A 102 -12.03 12.45 -2.03
C ALA A 102 -11.62 11.04 -2.45
N LEU A 103 -10.31 10.81 -2.58
CA LEU A 103 -9.76 9.50 -2.91
C LEU A 103 -9.99 8.49 -1.77
N MET A 104 -9.82 8.89 -0.51
CA MET A 104 -10.12 8.01 0.63
C MET A 104 -11.58 7.53 0.62
N ARG A 105 -12.56 8.43 0.41
CA ARG A 105 -13.97 8.04 0.32
C ARG A 105 -14.23 7.04 -0.82
N ARG A 106 -13.61 7.27 -1.98
CA ARG A 106 -13.73 6.38 -3.14
C ARG A 106 -13.10 5.02 -2.87
N LEU A 107 -11.94 4.98 -2.22
CA LEU A 107 -11.27 3.74 -1.85
C LEU A 107 -12.12 2.92 -0.89
N CYS A 108 -12.62 3.53 0.19
CA CYS A 108 -13.54 2.86 1.11
C CYS A 108 -14.82 2.36 0.42
N GLY A 109 -15.34 3.11 -0.56
CA GLY A 109 -16.45 2.67 -1.40
C GLY A 109 -16.11 1.40 -2.20
N SER A 110 -14.97 1.40 -2.87
CA SER A 110 -14.46 0.24 -3.63
C SER A 110 -14.21 -0.99 -2.73
N VAL A 111 -13.61 -0.80 -1.56
CA VAL A 111 -13.43 -1.84 -0.53
C VAL A 111 -14.77 -2.44 -0.09
N ALA A 112 -15.84 -1.63 -0.03
CA ALA A 112 -17.16 -2.11 0.36
C ALA A 112 -17.81 -3.04 -0.69
N GLU A 113 -17.33 -3.00 -1.94
CA GLU A 113 -17.80 -3.85 -3.04
C GLU A 113 -17.06 -5.20 -3.10
N CYS A 114 -15.98 -5.38 -2.34
CA CYS A 114 -15.27 -6.66 -2.24
C CYS A 114 -16.18 -7.75 -1.65
N ASN A 115 -16.14 -8.95 -2.24
CA ASN A 115 -16.85 -10.13 -1.72
C ASN A 115 -16.49 -10.41 -0.25
N ARG A 116 -15.23 -10.20 0.12
CA ARG A 116 -14.74 -10.20 1.49
C ARG A 116 -13.93 -8.92 1.70
N LYS A 117 -14.31 -8.13 2.71
CA LYS A 117 -13.60 -6.89 3.01
C LYS A 117 -12.23 -7.21 3.61
N PRO A 118 -11.13 -6.64 3.10
CA PRO A 118 -9.84 -6.72 3.75
C PRO A 118 -9.88 -6.03 5.11
N VAL A 119 -9.02 -6.49 6.01
CA VAL A 119 -8.59 -5.70 7.17
C VAL A 119 -7.81 -4.50 6.67
N MET A 120 -8.24 -3.30 7.05
CA MET A 120 -7.67 -2.04 6.59
C MET A 120 -6.75 -1.49 7.67
N ILE A 121 -5.47 -1.31 7.35
CA ILE A 121 -4.47 -0.76 8.26
C ILE A 121 -3.87 0.49 7.61
N ALA A 122 -3.64 1.53 8.39
CA ALA A 122 -3.09 2.77 7.85
C ALA A 122 -2.15 3.44 8.84
N ASP A 123 -1.14 4.12 8.29
CA ASP A 123 -0.28 5.02 9.05
C ASP A 123 -1.01 6.31 9.44
N ALA A 124 -0.31 7.21 10.14
CA ALA A 124 -0.90 8.46 10.61
C ALA A 124 -1.50 9.32 9.49
N ALA A 125 -0.85 9.40 8.31
CA ALA A 125 -1.32 10.23 7.21
C ALA A 125 -2.69 9.76 6.70
N SER A 126 -2.81 8.47 6.36
CA SER A 126 -4.06 7.90 5.88
C SER A 126 -5.13 7.85 6.97
N MET A 127 -4.76 7.57 8.24
CA MET A 127 -5.70 7.56 9.36
C MET A 127 -6.30 8.93 9.67
N TYR A 128 -5.53 10.02 9.56
CA TYR A 128 -6.08 11.37 9.73
C TYR A 128 -7.14 11.69 8.68
N VAL A 129 -6.93 11.27 7.42
CA VAL A 129 -7.94 11.42 6.38
C VAL A 129 -9.17 10.60 6.70
N ALA A 130 -9.00 9.32 7.01
CA ALA A 130 -10.10 8.43 7.38
C ALA A 130 -10.94 9.03 8.52
N LYS A 131 -10.29 9.61 9.53
CA LYS A 131 -10.97 10.32 10.62
C LYS A 131 -11.71 11.57 10.13
N ALA A 132 -11.06 12.41 9.33
CA ALA A 132 -11.64 13.65 8.80
C ALA A 132 -12.88 13.39 7.93
N VAL A 133 -12.92 12.26 7.22
CA VAL A 133 -14.07 11.89 6.38
C VAL A 133 -15.10 11.00 7.10
N GLY A 134 -14.93 10.73 8.39
CA GLY A 134 -15.88 9.94 9.19
C GLY A 134 -15.83 8.43 8.95
N LEU A 135 -14.73 7.92 8.38
CA LEU A 135 -14.56 6.51 8.01
C LEU A 135 -13.48 5.78 8.83
N ALA A 136 -12.96 6.39 9.90
CA ALA A 136 -11.94 5.78 10.75
C ALA A 136 -12.35 4.41 11.33
N SER A 137 -13.65 4.17 11.56
CA SER A 137 -14.14 2.88 12.06
C SER A 137 -14.08 1.75 11.02
N GLN A 138 -13.66 2.03 9.79
CA GLN A 138 -13.40 1.02 8.76
C GLN A 138 -11.96 0.51 8.79
N PHE A 139 -11.11 1.09 9.64
CA PHE A 139 -9.70 0.72 9.82
C PHE A 139 -9.50 0.13 11.22
N ASP A 140 -8.59 -0.83 11.32
CA ASP A 140 -8.18 -1.49 12.58
C ASP A 140 -7.02 -0.75 13.27
#